data_AF-A0A2V8UR79-F1
#
_entry.id   AF-A0A2V8UR79-F1
#
_cell.length_a   1.000
_cell.length_b   1.000
_cell.length_c   1.000
_cell.angle_alpha   90.00
_cell.angle_beta   90.00
_cell.angle_gamma   90.00
#
_symmetry.space_group_name_H-M   'P 1'
#
loop_
_entity.id
_entity.type
_entity.pdbx_description
1 polymer ?
#
loop_
_entity_poly.entity_id
_entity_poly.type
_entity_poly.pdbx_seq_one_letter_code
_entity_poly.pdbx_strand_id
1 'polypeptide(L)'
;MINLAIACMPAAPEHKTTQPGIQDNSFLVEEAYNQEPRVVQHINTFSRLWNSKDWIYTFTQEWPMPGDPRHQLSYTLVAAHAGAYAGSGAGWGDVILNYRYQLVGNGDTRTAFSPRLSVLLPSGDETQGRGFGATGIQASFPLSVVLHPRLVSHWNAGTTFVSKARDALHNRANTVGYNLGQSLIWMAHPRFNVMMETVYASAQSVVAPDQTQWTRLLYVSPGIRWAYNFKNGLPI
;
A
#
# COMPACT_ATOMS: atom_id res chain seq x y z
N MET A 1 -31.93 -3.03 -64.98
CA MET A 1 -30.65 -2.34 -64.77
C MET A 1 -30.89 -1.16 -63.85
N ILE A 2 -30.49 -1.26 -62.58
CA ILE A 2 -30.54 -0.16 -61.60
C ILE A 2 -29.11 -0.04 -61.07
N ASN A 3 -28.45 1.08 -61.38
CA ASN A 3 -27.14 1.45 -60.85
C ASN A 3 -27.34 2.14 -59.50
N LEU A 4 -26.68 1.64 -58.46
CA LEU A 4 -26.59 2.30 -57.16
C LEU A 4 -25.13 2.69 -56.93
N ALA A 5 -24.87 4.00 -56.92
CA ALA A 5 -23.56 4.57 -56.62
C ALA A 5 -23.37 4.66 -55.10
N ILE A 6 -22.26 4.12 -54.59
CA ILE A 6 -21.85 4.26 -53.19
C ILE A 6 -20.85 5.42 -53.11
N ALA A 7 -21.22 6.48 -52.41
CA ALA A 7 -20.32 7.58 -52.08
C ALA A 7 -19.39 7.15 -50.93
N CYS A 8 -18.08 7.22 -51.16
CA CYS A 8 -17.06 7.00 -50.14
C CYS A 8 -16.84 8.32 -49.37
N MET A 9 -17.22 8.35 -48.09
CA MET A 9 -16.84 9.46 -47.20
C MET A 9 -15.38 9.27 -46.75
N PRO A 10 -14.56 10.33 -46.73
CA PRO A 10 -13.20 10.24 -46.21
C PRO A 10 -13.23 9.95 -44.71
N ALA A 11 -12.42 8.99 -44.27
CA ALA A 11 -12.25 8.64 -42.86
C ALA A 11 -11.72 9.86 -42.08
N ALA A 12 -12.37 10.17 -40.96
CA ALA A 12 -11.89 11.16 -40.01
C ALA A 12 -10.52 10.74 -39.45
N PRO A 13 -9.62 11.71 -39.17
CA PRO A 13 -8.31 11.40 -38.63
C PRO A 13 -8.42 10.72 -37.26
N GLU A 14 -7.81 9.55 -37.16
CA GLU A 14 -7.69 8.76 -35.93
C GLU A 14 -6.89 9.56 -34.90
N HIS A 15 -7.57 10.04 -33.85
CA HIS A 15 -6.91 10.55 -32.66
C HIS A 15 -6.06 9.41 -32.09
N LYS A 16 -4.72 9.52 -32.20
CA LYS A 16 -3.81 8.70 -31.41
C LYS A 16 -4.02 9.04 -29.94
N THR A 17 -4.97 8.39 -29.30
CA THR A 17 -5.08 8.34 -27.85
C THR A 17 -3.81 7.67 -27.35
N THR A 18 -2.88 8.48 -26.85
CA THR A 18 -1.76 8.00 -26.02
C THR A 18 -2.38 7.07 -24.98
N GLN A 19 -2.04 5.79 -25.01
CA GLN A 19 -2.59 4.85 -24.03
C GLN A 19 -2.25 5.38 -22.64
N PRO A 20 -3.24 5.50 -21.72
CA PRO A 20 -2.96 5.93 -20.36
C PRO A 20 -1.90 4.98 -19.79
N GLY A 21 -0.87 5.54 -19.16
CA GLY A 21 0.20 4.76 -18.55
C GLY A 21 -0.32 3.97 -17.35
N ILE A 22 0.40 2.92 -16.95
CA ILE A 22 0.06 2.13 -15.77
C ILE A 22 0.24 2.99 -14.51
N GLN A 23 -0.86 3.31 -13.83
CA GLN A 23 -0.91 3.87 -12.48
C GLN A 23 -1.64 2.85 -11.59
N ASP A 24 -0.88 2.14 -10.76
CA ASP A 24 -1.38 1.13 -9.82
C ASP A 24 -0.45 1.12 -8.60
N ASN A 25 -0.82 0.48 -7.49
CA ASN A 25 -0.08 0.52 -6.23
C ASN A 25 1.38 0.05 -6.35
N SER A 26 2.27 0.61 -5.53
CA SER A 26 3.63 0.04 -5.35
C SER A 26 3.58 -1.16 -4.42
N PHE A 27 4.65 -1.97 -4.37
CA PHE A 27 4.64 -3.19 -3.58
C PHE A 27 4.75 -2.87 -2.08
N LEU A 28 5.59 -1.89 -1.72
CA LEU A 28 5.94 -1.59 -0.33
C LEU A 28 5.63 -0.14 0.07
N VAL A 29 5.57 0.78 -0.88
CA VAL A 29 5.40 2.23 -0.69
C VAL A 29 4.02 2.66 -1.21
N GLU A 30 3.26 3.42 -0.41
CA GLU A 30 1.92 3.83 -0.84
C GLU A 30 2.03 4.96 -1.89
N GLU A 31 1.27 4.85 -2.99
CA GLU A 31 1.05 5.99 -3.87
C GLU A 31 0.02 6.92 -3.23
N ALA A 32 0.15 8.24 -3.42
CA ALA A 32 -0.60 9.27 -2.69
C ALA A 32 -1.96 9.62 -3.32
N TYR A 33 -2.64 8.63 -3.90
CA TYR A 33 -3.92 8.78 -4.59
C TYR A 33 -5.02 7.97 -3.89
N ASN A 34 -6.20 8.56 -3.76
CA ASN A 34 -7.41 7.85 -3.39
C ASN A 34 -8.02 7.13 -4.60
N GLN A 35 -8.86 6.12 -4.32
CA GLN A 35 -9.64 5.41 -5.33
C GLN A 35 -10.65 6.33 -6.03
N GLU A 36 -10.91 6.04 -7.30
CA GLU A 36 -11.95 6.70 -8.06
C GLU A 36 -13.34 6.45 -7.45
N PRO A 37 -14.30 7.38 -7.59
CA PRO A 37 -15.65 7.18 -7.10
C PRO A 37 -16.27 5.87 -7.61
N ARG A 38 -16.83 5.09 -6.68
CA ARG A 38 -17.48 3.79 -6.93
C ARG A 38 -16.52 2.65 -7.29
N VAL A 39 -15.21 2.85 -7.18
CA VAL A 39 -14.21 1.79 -7.35
C VAL A 39 -13.81 1.27 -5.96
N VAL A 40 -14.02 -0.02 -5.72
CA VAL A 40 -13.54 -0.70 -4.52
C VAL A 40 -12.30 -1.50 -4.87
N GLN A 41 -11.17 -1.17 -4.25
CA GLN A 41 -9.93 -1.87 -4.49
C GLN A 41 -9.70 -2.96 -3.43
N HIS A 42 -9.14 -4.08 -3.88
CA HIS A 42 -8.71 -5.18 -3.03
C HIS A 42 -7.21 -5.37 -3.23
N ILE A 43 -6.43 -5.20 -2.17
CA ILE A 43 -4.97 -5.29 -2.21
C ILE A 43 -4.57 -6.52 -1.40
N ASN A 44 -3.79 -7.40 -2.03
CA ASN A 44 -3.23 -8.58 -1.40
C ASN A 44 -1.72 -8.47 -1.43
N THR A 45 -1.08 -8.47 -0.26
CA THR A 45 0.38 -8.49 -0.17
C THR A 45 0.82 -9.71 0.60
N PHE A 46 1.81 -10.42 0.08
CA PHE A 46 2.48 -11.52 0.77
C PHE A 46 3.98 -11.27 0.77
N SER A 47 4.59 -11.28 1.94
CA SER A 47 6.04 -11.18 2.11
C SER A 47 6.53 -12.31 3.00
N ARG A 48 7.67 -12.89 2.62
CA ARG A 48 8.31 -14.00 3.34
C ARG A 48 9.80 -13.75 3.47
N LEU A 49 10.30 -13.83 4.70
CA LEU A 49 11.72 -13.84 5.00
C LEU A 49 12.21 -15.29 4.96
N TRP A 50 13.08 -15.60 4.00
CA TRP A 50 13.56 -16.98 3.80
C TRP A 50 14.40 -17.51 4.96
N ASN A 51 15.21 -16.64 5.58
CA ASN A 51 16.13 -17.03 6.65
C ASN A 51 15.40 -17.32 7.97
N SER A 52 14.54 -16.40 8.43
CA SER A 52 13.77 -16.58 9.67
C SER A 52 12.50 -17.41 9.49
N LYS A 53 12.08 -17.63 8.24
CA LYS A 53 10.78 -18.23 7.86
C LYS A 53 9.58 -17.40 8.35
N ASP A 54 9.81 -16.15 8.73
CA ASP A 54 8.73 -15.21 9.00
C ASP A 54 7.97 -14.95 7.71
N TRP A 55 6.67 -14.81 7.81
CA TRP A 55 5.89 -14.28 6.71
C TRP A 55 4.74 -13.44 7.23
N ILE A 56 4.33 -12.49 6.40
CA ILE A 56 3.17 -11.64 6.61
C ILE A 56 2.32 -11.63 5.34
N TYR A 57 1.03 -11.79 5.52
CA TYR A 57 0.00 -11.60 4.51
C TYR A 57 -0.89 -10.45 4.96
N THR A 58 -1.19 -9.54 4.05
CA THR A 58 -2.17 -8.49 4.28
C THR A 58 -3.22 -8.48 3.20
N PHE A 59 -4.46 -8.33 3.62
CA PHE A 59 -5.61 -8.04 2.76
C PHE A 59 -6.15 -6.67 3.16
N THR A 60 -6.15 -5.74 2.22
CA THR A 60 -6.75 -4.40 2.41
C THR A 60 -7.87 -4.19 1.43
N GLN A 61 -9.02 -3.71 1.91
CA GLN A 61 -10.14 -3.31 1.07
C GLN A 61 -10.40 -1.81 1.21
N GLU A 62 -10.33 -1.09 0.11
CA GLU A 62 -10.43 0.37 0.07
C GLU A 62 -11.76 0.85 -0.53
N TRP A 63 -12.40 1.80 0.15
CA TRP A 63 -13.71 2.33 -0.18
C TRP A 63 -13.65 3.85 -0.29
N PRO A 64 -13.91 4.43 -1.48
CA PRO A 64 -14.13 5.86 -1.60
C PRO A 64 -15.42 6.25 -0.86
N MET A 65 -15.39 7.30 -0.04
CA MET A 65 -16.60 7.74 0.66
C MET A 65 -17.61 8.31 -0.35
N PRO A 66 -18.92 8.02 -0.19
CA PRO A 66 -19.96 8.67 -0.97
C PRO A 66 -19.94 10.19 -0.77
N GLY A 67 -20.05 10.95 -1.86
CA GLY A 67 -20.21 12.40 -1.85
C GLY A 67 -18.92 13.18 -2.07
N ASP A 68 -17.83 12.86 -1.36
CA ASP A 68 -16.54 13.55 -1.50
C ASP A 68 -15.39 12.56 -1.74
N PRO A 69 -14.78 12.54 -2.96
CA PRO A 69 -13.70 11.61 -3.31
C PRO A 69 -12.40 11.86 -2.53
N ARG A 70 -12.28 12.97 -1.80
CA ARG A 70 -11.12 13.22 -0.94
C ARG A 70 -11.10 12.31 0.28
N HIS A 71 -12.21 11.69 0.65
CA HIS A 71 -12.29 10.85 1.83
C HIS A 71 -12.34 9.38 1.42
N GLN A 72 -11.49 8.56 2.03
CA GLN A 72 -11.43 7.13 1.79
C GLN A 72 -11.35 6.36 3.11
N LEU A 73 -12.10 5.27 3.21
CA LEU A 73 -12.02 4.32 4.31
C LEU A 73 -11.41 3.02 3.81
N SER A 74 -10.62 2.35 4.65
CA SER A 74 -10.22 0.98 4.39
C SER A 74 -10.08 0.19 5.67
N TYR A 75 -10.09 -1.14 5.55
CA TYR A 75 -9.68 -2.02 6.62
C TYR A 75 -8.62 -2.97 6.10
N THR A 76 -7.71 -3.36 6.98
CA THR A 76 -6.63 -4.30 6.70
C THR A 76 -6.72 -5.48 7.66
N LEU A 77 -6.76 -6.67 7.11
CA LEU A 77 -6.59 -7.93 7.82
C LEU A 77 -5.15 -8.38 7.67
N VAL A 78 -4.51 -8.74 8.78
CA VAL A 78 -3.13 -9.21 8.81
C VAL A 78 -3.13 -10.67 9.24
N ALA A 79 -2.47 -11.53 8.48
CA ALA A 79 -2.09 -12.86 8.92
C ALA A 79 -0.56 -12.95 8.96
N ALA A 80 -0.02 -13.54 10.01
CA ALA A 80 1.42 -13.64 10.18
C ALA A 80 1.83 -14.99 10.77
N HIS A 81 3.05 -15.36 10.43
CA HIS A 81 3.82 -16.40 11.10
C HIS A 81 5.12 -15.78 11.56
N ALA A 82 5.34 -15.77 12.86
CA ALA A 82 6.58 -15.33 13.46
C ALA A 82 7.43 -16.56 13.77
N GLY A 83 8.45 -16.81 12.96
CA GLY A 83 9.40 -17.91 13.11
C GLY A 83 10.19 -17.86 14.42
N ALA A 84 10.29 -16.68 15.06
CA ALA A 84 10.82 -16.54 16.42
C ALA A 84 9.95 -17.21 17.51
N TYR A 85 8.66 -17.46 17.23
CA TYR A 85 7.72 -18.09 18.16
C TYR A 85 7.57 -19.57 17.79
N ALA A 86 8.47 -20.41 18.30
CA ALA A 86 8.48 -21.84 18.00
C ALA A 86 7.15 -22.51 18.39
N GLY A 87 6.56 -23.25 17.44
CA GLY A 87 5.30 -23.97 17.66
C GLY A 87 4.03 -23.14 17.54
N SER A 88 4.13 -21.81 17.38
CA SER A 88 2.97 -20.92 17.26
C SER A 88 2.14 -21.18 16.00
N GLY A 89 2.81 -21.52 14.89
CA GLY A 89 2.17 -21.63 13.59
C GLY A 89 1.70 -20.28 13.05
N ALA A 90 0.85 -20.31 12.03
CA ALA A 90 0.31 -19.12 11.39
C ALA A 90 -1.02 -18.69 12.03
N GLY A 91 -1.32 -17.39 12.03
CA GLY A 91 -2.62 -16.92 12.48
C GLY A 91 -2.89 -15.46 12.16
N TRP A 92 -4.11 -15.03 12.49
CA TRP A 92 -4.54 -13.65 12.32
C TRP A 92 -3.94 -12.74 13.37
N GLY A 93 -3.66 -11.52 12.96
CA GLY A 93 -3.16 -10.46 13.81
C GLY A 93 -4.16 -9.34 14.05
N ASP A 94 -3.63 -8.18 14.43
CA ASP A 94 -4.42 -6.99 14.69
C ASP A 94 -5.09 -6.48 13.40
N VAL A 95 -6.40 -6.23 13.49
CA VAL A 95 -7.18 -5.60 12.41
C VAL A 95 -6.88 -4.10 12.43
N ILE A 96 -6.63 -3.53 11.26
CA ILE A 96 -6.35 -2.10 11.11
C ILE A 96 -7.53 -1.44 10.42
N LEU A 97 -8.08 -0.39 11.02
CA LEU A 97 -9.04 0.49 10.38
C LEU A 97 -8.34 1.76 9.94
N ASN A 98 -8.58 2.19 8.70
CA ASN A 98 -7.87 3.27 8.06
C ASN A 98 -8.85 4.34 7.58
N TYR A 99 -8.49 5.59 7.79
CA TYR A 99 -9.12 6.74 7.17
C TYR A 99 -8.05 7.57 6.48
N ARG A 100 -8.25 7.83 5.20
CA ARG A 100 -7.30 8.57 4.35
C ARG A 100 -7.99 9.79 3.76
N TYR A 101 -7.27 10.90 3.75
CA TYR A 101 -7.76 12.16 3.23
C TYR A 101 -6.83 12.69 2.14
N GLN A 102 -7.35 12.90 0.92
CA GLN A 102 -6.63 13.51 -0.19
C GLN A 102 -6.52 15.02 0.04
N LEU A 103 -5.39 15.46 0.60
CA LEU A 103 -5.17 16.86 0.96
C LEU A 103 -4.71 17.70 -0.24
N VAL A 104 -3.83 17.13 -1.08
CA VAL A 104 -3.28 17.81 -2.27
C VAL A 104 -3.37 16.89 -3.47
N GLY A 105 -3.78 17.44 -4.61
CA GLY A 105 -3.72 16.77 -5.90
C GLY A 105 -4.52 15.47 -5.99
N ASN A 106 -4.23 14.71 -7.02
CA ASN A 106 -4.75 13.37 -7.33
C ASN A 106 -3.81 12.68 -8.35
N GLY A 107 -4.23 11.53 -8.90
CA GLY A 107 -3.46 10.74 -9.89
C GLY A 107 -3.03 11.49 -11.15
N ASP A 108 -3.74 12.57 -11.53
CA ASP A 108 -3.46 13.36 -12.73
C ASP A 108 -2.57 14.58 -12.45
N THR A 109 -2.34 14.91 -11.18
CA THR A 109 -1.53 16.07 -10.80
C THR A 109 -0.07 15.73 -10.65
N ARG A 110 0.80 16.73 -10.84
CA ARG A 110 2.24 16.58 -10.63
C ARG A 110 2.59 16.20 -9.18
N THR A 111 1.84 16.67 -8.21
CA THR A 111 2.09 16.40 -6.79
C THR A 111 0.79 16.04 -6.10
N ALA A 112 0.79 14.91 -5.40
CA ALA A 112 -0.33 14.47 -4.59
C ALA A 112 0.13 14.12 -3.17
N PHE A 113 -0.70 14.44 -2.19
CA PHE A 113 -0.44 14.16 -0.78
C PHE A 113 -1.74 13.76 -0.10
N SER A 114 -1.72 12.62 0.57
CA SER A 114 -2.95 12.02 1.11
C SER A 114 -2.71 11.36 2.48
N PRO A 115 -2.62 12.14 3.57
CA PRO A 115 -2.39 11.61 4.90
C PRO A 115 -3.45 10.57 5.30
N ARG A 116 -3.00 9.54 6.02
CA ARG A 116 -3.82 8.45 6.54
C ARG A 116 -3.66 8.34 8.05
N LEU A 117 -4.79 8.24 8.75
CA LEU A 117 -4.86 7.92 10.16
C LEU A 117 -5.49 6.54 10.32
N SER A 118 -4.94 5.76 11.24
CA SER A 118 -5.36 4.38 11.44
C SER A 118 -5.44 4.01 12.90
N VAL A 119 -6.36 3.10 13.20
CA VAL A 119 -6.52 2.47 14.52
C VAL A 119 -6.21 1.00 14.38
N LEU A 120 -5.31 0.50 15.22
CA LEU A 120 -4.98 -0.91 15.33
C LEU A 120 -5.84 -1.51 16.44
N LEU A 121 -6.66 -2.49 16.09
CA LEU A 121 -7.54 -3.19 17.01
C LEU A 121 -6.83 -4.45 17.53
N PRO A 122 -6.81 -4.69 18.86
CA PRO A 122 -6.07 -5.80 19.47
C PRO A 122 -6.81 -7.13 19.31
N SER A 123 -6.91 -7.60 18.06
CA SER A 123 -7.52 -8.89 17.70
C SER A 123 -6.49 -10.01 17.56
N GLY A 124 -5.20 -9.67 17.43
CA GLY A 124 -4.11 -10.63 17.35
C GLY A 124 -3.69 -11.13 18.73
N ASP A 125 -3.19 -12.36 18.76
CA ASP A 125 -2.62 -12.98 19.97
C ASP A 125 -1.16 -12.53 20.17
N GLU A 126 -0.91 -11.73 21.21
CA GLU A 126 0.43 -11.24 21.52
C GLU A 126 1.39 -12.35 21.96
N THR A 127 0.87 -13.42 22.57
CA THR A 127 1.68 -14.54 23.07
C THR A 127 2.30 -15.36 21.94
N GLN A 128 1.72 -15.23 20.74
CA GLN A 128 2.16 -15.85 19.50
C GLN A 128 2.80 -14.84 18.54
N GLY A 129 3.05 -13.61 18.97
CA GLY A 129 3.66 -12.55 18.16
C GLY A 129 2.75 -12.02 17.03
N ARG A 130 1.43 -12.10 17.19
CA ARG A 130 0.45 -11.73 16.15
C ARG A 130 -0.24 -10.39 16.38
N GLY A 131 -0.02 -9.74 17.51
CA GLY A 131 -0.60 -8.45 17.80
C GLY A 131 0.16 -7.74 18.90
N PHE A 132 -0.21 -6.51 19.17
CA PHE A 132 0.39 -5.73 20.24
C PHE A 132 -0.29 -5.94 21.60
N GLY A 133 -1.40 -6.68 21.66
CA GLY A 133 -2.19 -6.90 22.89
C GLY A 133 -2.85 -5.63 23.45
N ALA A 134 -2.86 -4.54 22.66
CA ALA A 134 -3.46 -3.25 23.00
C ALA A 134 -3.78 -2.44 21.74
N THR A 135 -4.72 -1.50 21.87
CA THR A 135 -5.09 -0.59 20.77
C THR A 135 -3.95 0.36 20.43
N GLY A 136 -3.66 0.48 19.14
CA GLY A 136 -2.66 1.40 18.60
C GLY A 136 -3.27 2.48 17.71
N ILE A 137 -2.51 3.55 17.50
CA ILE A 137 -2.78 4.58 16.51
C ILE A 137 -1.59 4.66 15.56
N GLN A 138 -1.86 4.77 14.27
CA GLN A 138 -0.84 4.97 13.25
C GLN A 138 -1.20 6.19 12.40
N ALA A 139 -0.19 6.98 12.05
CA ALA A 139 -0.30 8.01 11.02
C ALA A 139 0.67 7.69 9.87
N SER A 140 0.22 7.85 8.64
CA SER A 140 1.02 7.71 7.40
C SER A 140 0.87 8.97 6.55
N PHE A 141 1.96 9.38 5.93
CA PHE A 141 2.09 10.60 5.14
C PHE A 141 2.65 10.27 3.76
N PRO A 142 1.84 9.67 2.86
CA PRO A 142 2.26 9.39 1.49
C PRO A 142 2.24 10.66 0.63
N LEU A 143 3.34 10.89 -0.08
CA LEU A 143 3.56 11.98 -1.03
C LEU A 143 3.98 11.36 -2.37
N SER A 144 3.35 11.78 -3.46
CA SER A 144 3.70 11.38 -4.82
C SER A 144 4.06 12.60 -5.64
N VAL A 145 5.17 12.53 -6.37
CA VAL A 145 5.68 13.64 -7.19
C VAL A 145 6.13 13.11 -8.54
N VAL A 146 5.56 13.66 -9.61
CA VAL A 146 6.04 13.48 -10.98
C VAL A 146 7.27 14.35 -11.18
N LEU A 147 8.44 13.71 -11.17
CA LEU A 147 9.73 14.36 -11.37
C LEU A 147 9.97 14.68 -12.84
N HIS A 148 9.54 13.78 -13.73
CA HIS A 148 9.64 13.88 -15.19
C HIS A 148 8.45 13.14 -15.83
N PRO A 149 8.05 13.42 -17.09
CA PRO A 149 6.99 12.66 -17.79
C PRO A 149 7.17 11.13 -17.89
N ARG A 150 8.31 10.59 -17.47
CA ARG A 150 8.60 9.14 -17.41
C ARG A 150 9.14 8.69 -16.05
N LEU A 151 9.19 9.57 -15.06
CA LEU A 151 9.76 9.27 -13.74
C LEU A 151 8.88 9.86 -12.64
N VAL A 152 8.32 8.97 -11.82
CA VAL A 152 7.51 9.32 -10.65
C VAL A 152 8.25 8.86 -9.41
N SER A 153 8.14 9.66 -8.34
CA SER A 153 8.69 9.32 -7.03
C SER A 153 7.59 9.35 -5.98
N HIS A 154 7.53 8.31 -5.17
CA HIS A 154 6.63 8.21 -4.02
C HIS A 154 7.44 8.18 -2.74
N TRP A 155 6.94 8.82 -1.71
CA TRP A 155 7.58 8.97 -0.41
C TRP A 155 6.55 8.69 0.67
N ASN A 156 6.92 7.86 1.64
CA ASN A 156 6.11 7.59 2.81
C ASN A 156 6.89 7.94 4.06
N ALA A 157 6.23 8.60 4.99
CA ALA A 157 6.66 8.66 6.38
C ALA A 157 5.51 8.19 7.24
N GLY A 158 5.79 7.38 8.25
CA GLY A 158 4.76 6.90 9.16
C GLY A 158 5.27 6.78 10.59
N THR A 159 4.32 6.82 11.51
CA THR A 159 4.54 6.62 12.94
C THR A 159 3.42 5.75 13.49
N THR A 160 3.78 4.84 14.40
CA THR A 160 2.85 3.98 15.12
C THR A 160 3.10 4.17 16.61
N PHE A 161 2.02 4.36 17.36
CA PHE A 161 2.06 4.41 18.82
C PHE A 161 1.07 3.40 19.37
N VAL A 162 1.54 2.53 20.25
CA VAL A 162 0.68 1.58 20.97
C VAL A 162 0.84 1.77 22.46
N SER A 163 -0.25 2.20 23.11
CA SER A 163 -0.26 2.36 24.57
C SER A 163 -0.39 1.01 25.24
N LYS A 164 0.42 0.74 26.27
CA LYS A 164 0.34 -0.51 27.07
C LYS A 164 0.41 -1.78 26.20
N ALA A 165 1.25 -1.77 25.17
CA ALA A 165 1.55 -2.95 24.37
C ALA A 165 2.08 -4.08 25.26
N ARG A 166 1.92 -5.33 24.82
CA ARG A 166 2.28 -6.52 25.57
C ARG A 166 3.24 -7.41 24.81
N ASP A 167 4.13 -8.07 25.55
CA ASP A 167 4.90 -9.20 25.05
C ASP A 167 4.23 -10.54 25.42
N ALA A 168 4.89 -11.65 25.08
CA ALA A 168 4.40 -12.99 25.36
C ALA A 168 4.34 -13.36 26.85
N LEU A 169 5.03 -12.60 27.71
CA LEU A 169 4.99 -12.76 29.16
C LEU A 169 3.99 -11.78 29.81
N HIS A 170 3.21 -11.08 28.99
CA HIS A 170 2.28 -10.02 29.37
C HIS A 170 2.93 -8.83 30.11
N ASN A 171 4.25 -8.64 29.95
CA ASN A 171 4.89 -7.39 30.35
C ASN A 171 4.28 -6.24 29.55
N ARG A 172 4.28 -5.03 30.12
CA ARG A 172 3.66 -3.87 29.50
C ARG A 172 4.64 -2.73 29.34
N ALA A 173 4.59 -2.08 28.19
CA ALA A 173 5.23 -0.79 27.97
C ALA A 173 4.52 -0.04 26.84
N ASN A 174 4.76 1.27 26.75
CA ASN A 174 4.37 2.03 25.57
C ASN A 174 5.40 1.76 24.46
N THR A 175 4.93 1.54 23.24
CA THR A 175 5.81 1.32 22.08
C THR A 175 5.58 2.40 21.02
N VAL A 176 6.69 2.79 20.40
CA VAL A 176 6.72 3.70 19.25
C VAL A 176 7.42 2.99 18.10
N GLY A 177 6.92 3.19 16.88
CA GLY A 177 7.60 2.83 15.66
C GLY A 177 7.51 3.94 14.63
N TYR A 178 8.47 3.96 13.72
CA TYR A 178 8.47 4.85 12.57
C TYR A 178 8.96 4.11 11.33
N ASN A 179 8.40 4.48 10.19
CA ASN A 179 8.77 3.93 8.89
C ASN A 179 8.97 5.03 7.87
N LEU A 180 9.95 4.84 6.99
CA LEU A 180 10.25 5.71 5.86
C LEU A 180 10.29 4.86 4.60
N GLY A 181 9.65 5.31 3.53
CA GLY A 181 9.62 4.63 2.25
C GLY A 181 9.95 5.58 1.12
N GLN A 182 10.69 5.11 0.13
CA GLN A 182 10.90 5.79 -1.13
C GLN A 182 10.70 4.80 -2.27
N SER A 183 9.88 5.16 -3.26
CA SER A 183 9.71 4.44 -4.51
C SER A 183 10.10 5.34 -5.67
N LEU A 184 10.89 4.82 -6.60
CA LEU A 184 11.18 5.46 -7.88
C LEU A 184 10.64 4.55 -8.98
N ILE A 185 9.76 5.11 -9.81
CA ILE A 185 9.08 4.37 -10.88
C ILE A 185 9.44 5.03 -12.21
N TRP A 186 10.16 4.29 -13.02
CA TRP A 186 10.52 4.67 -14.38
C TRP A 186 9.57 4.02 -15.38
N MET A 187 8.79 4.83 -16.08
CA MET A 187 7.87 4.42 -17.14
C MET A 187 8.66 4.20 -18.43
N ALA A 188 9.33 3.06 -18.51
CA ALA A 188 10.16 2.68 -19.66
C ALA A 188 9.32 2.50 -20.94
N HIS A 189 8.09 2.00 -20.81
CA HIS A 189 7.11 1.87 -21.87
C HIS A 189 5.70 2.13 -21.30
N PRO A 190 4.69 2.56 -22.09
CA PRO A 190 3.31 2.71 -21.61
C PRO A 190 2.71 1.51 -20.88
N ARG A 191 3.30 0.31 -21.05
CA ARG A 191 2.86 -0.95 -20.44
C ARG A 191 3.93 -1.63 -19.58
N PHE A 192 5.08 -1.00 -19.38
CA PHE A 192 6.19 -1.61 -18.66
C PHE A 192 6.92 -0.54 -17.86
N ASN A 193 6.83 -0.65 -16.54
CA ASN A 193 7.51 0.22 -15.60
C ASN A 193 8.57 -0.58 -14.84
N VAL A 194 9.73 0.04 -14.62
CA VAL A 194 10.75 -0.46 -13.72
C VAL A 194 10.67 0.35 -12.44
N MET A 195 10.75 -0.31 -11.29
CA MET A 195 10.67 0.35 -10.01
C MET A 195 11.75 -0.13 -9.04
N MET A 196 12.14 0.77 -8.14
CA MET A 196 13.01 0.48 -7.01
C MET A 196 12.37 1.09 -5.77
N GLU A 197 12.13 0.24 -4.77
CA GLU A 197 11.57 0.64 -3.48
C GLU A 197 12.59 0.42 -2.38
N THR A 198 12.75 1.41 -1.51
CA THR A 198 13.52 1.30 -0.28
C THR A 198 12.62 1.63 0.89
N VAL A 199 12.50 0.71 1.84
CA VAL A 199 11.71 0.89 3.06
C VAL A 199 12.58 0.66 4.28
N TYR A 200 12.66 1.67 5.13
CA TYR A 200 13.27 1.59 6.45
C TYR A 200 12.16 1.55 7.49
N ALA A 201 12.24 0.60 8.42
CA ALA A 201 11.33 0.50 9.55
C ALA A 201 12.12 0.37 10.85
N SER A 202 11.73 1.12 11.87
CA SER A 202 12.28 1.03 13.22
C SER A 202 11.13 1.00 14.20
N ALA A 203 11.03 -0.06 15.00
CA ALA A 203 9.92 -0.23 15.93
C ALA A 203 10.41 -0.74 17.29
N GLN A 204 9.72 -0.30 18.34
CA GLN A 204 9.91 -0.82 19.68
C GLN A 204 9.07 -2.07 19.91
N SER A 205 9.66 -3.08 20.55
CA SER A 205 8.96 -4.21 21.15
C SER A 205 9.15 -4.20 22.66
N VAL A 206 8.17 -4.68 23.41
CA VAL A 206 8.27 -4.85 24.87
C VAL A 206 9.19 -6.03 25.17
N VAL A 207 10.11 -5.86 26.12
CA VAL A 207 11.08 -6.91 26.53
C VAL A 207 11.05 -7.20 28.03
N ALA A 208 10.58 -6.25 28.83
CA ALA A 208 10.40 -6.35 30.27
C ALA A 208 9.40 -5.27 30.73
N PRO A 209 8.92 -5.28 31.99
CA PRO A 209 8.01 -4.26 32.50
C PRO A 209 8.59 -2.84 32.30
N ASP A 210 7.81 -1.98 31.63
CA ASP A 210 8.16 -0.60 31.26
C ASP A 210 9.48 -0.46 30.47
N GLN A 211 9.95 -1.55 29.85
CA GLN A 211 11.17 -1.57 29.04
C GLN A 211 10.88 -2.02 27.62
N THR A 212 11.48 -1.31 26.66
CA THR A 212 11.37 -1.61 25.23
C THR A 212 12.73 -1.71 24.57
N GLN A 213 12.77 -2.43 23.46
CA GLN A 213 13.94 -2.58 22.62
C GLN A 213 13.62 -2.20 21.18
N TRP A 214 14.57 -1.54 20.50
CA TRP A 214 14.45 -1.19 19.10
C TRP A 214 14.85 -2.35 18.18
N THR A 215 14.00 -2.62 17.20
CA THR A 215 14.32 -3.46 16.03
C THR A 215 14.31 -2.59 14.78
N ARG A 216 15.30 -2.77 13.91
CA ARG A 216 15.46 -2.01 12.66
C ARG A 216 15.51 -2.94 11.46
N LEU A 217 14.79 -2.60 10.41
CA LEU A 217 14.72 -3.34 9.16
C LEU A 217 14.90 -2.38 8.00
N LEU A 218 15.65 -2.81 6.99
CA LEU A 218 15.81 -2.11 5.73
C LEU A 218 15.50 -3.09 4.60
N TYR A 219 14.54 -2.74 3.77
CA TYR A 219 14.17 -3.46 2.56
C TYR A 219 14.61 -2.65 1.35
N VAL A 220 15.21 -3.34 0.38
CA VAL A 220 15.46 -2.80 -0.96
C VAL A 220 14.84 -3.79 -1.93
N SER A 221 13.86 -3.31 -2.70
CA SER A 221 13.01 -4.14 -3.55
C SER A 221 13.03 -3.61 -4.98
N PRO A 222 13.81 -4.23 -5.88
CA PRO A 222 13.64 -4.01 -7.31
C PRO A 222 12.33 -4.66 -7.77
N GLY A 223 11.58 -3.98 -8.63
CA GLY A 223 10.29 -4.45 -9.12
C GLY A 223 10.04 -4.05 -10.57
N ILE A 224 9.05 -4.70 -11.17
CA ILE A 224 8.52 -4.36 -12.48
C ILE A 224 6.99 -4.32 -12.42
N ARG A 225 6.37 -3.41 -13.16
CA ARG A 225 4.93 -3.44 -13.46
C ARG A 225 4.75 -3.68 -14.94
N TRP A 226 3.86 -4.59 -15.27
CA TRP A 226 3.54 -4.92 -16.65
C TRP A 226 2.04 -5.08 -16.79
N ALA A 227 1.48 -4.50 -17.86
CA ALA A 227 0.07 -4.64 -18.19
C ALA A 227 -0.10 -5.28 -19.57
N TYR A 228 -1.09 -6.15 -19.71
CA TYR A 228 -1.44 -6.84 -20.93
C TYR A 228 -2.90 -6.59 -21.31
N ASN A 229 -3.11 -5.86 -22.41
CA ASN A 229 -4.45 -5.55 -22.91
C ASN A 229 -4.97 -6.71 -23.77
N PHE A 230 -6.10 -7.30 -23.37
CA PHE A 230 -6.79 -8.27 -24.22
C PHE A 230 -7.46 -7.58 -25.41
N LYS A 231 -7.67 -8.33 -26.50
CA LYS A 231 -8.32 -7.83 -27.74
C LYS A 231 -9.72 -7.22 -27.50
N ASN A 232 -10.35 -7.54 -26.37
CA ASN A 232 -11.68 -7.07 -25.99
C ASN A 232 -11.65 -5.75 -25.18
N GLY A 233 -10.48 -5.13 -25.00
CA GLY A 233 -10.35 -3.82 -24.36
C GLY A 233 -10.23 -3.83 -22.84
N LEU A 234 -10.26 -5.01 -22.19
CA LEU A 234 -9.99 -5.16 -20.76
C LEU A 234 -8.46 -5.23 -20.52
N PRO A 235 -7.88 -4.30 -19.76
CA PRO A 235 -6.51 -4.42 -19.26
C PRO A 235 -6.46 -5.37 -18.06
N ILE A 236 -5.36 -6.12 -17.92
CA ILE A 236 -4.90 -6.77 -16.68
C ILE A 236 -3.47 -6.32 -16.42
#